data_AF-A0A914QCH2-F1
#
_entry.id   AF-A0A914QCH2-F1
#
_cell.length_a   1.000
_cell.length_b   1.000
_cell.length_c   1.000
_cell.angle_alpha   90.00
_cell.angle_beta   90.00
_cell.angle_gamma   90.00
#
_symmetry.space_group_name_H-M   'P 1'
#
loop_
_entity.id
_entity.type
_entity.pdbx_description
1 polymer ?
#
loop_
_entity_poly.entity_id
_entity_poly.type
_entity_poly.pdbx_seq_one_letter_code
_entity_poly.pdbx_strand_id
1 'polypeptide(L)' 'MELRGEVPFTKELRTEAKNFRSFFVHTPNRSYILFDPERNAKAWCDAIDEVRDRYFKNNDKKESGGESSSKKKY' A
#
# COMPACT_ATOMS: atom_id res chain seq x y z
N MET A 1 -18.50 -12.37 18.24
CA MET A 1 -17.87 -11.68 17.09
C MET A 1 -18.05 -12.59 15.88
N GLU A 2 -18.83 -12.18 14.90
CA GLU A 2 -19.01 -12.91 13.63
C GLU A 2 -18.25 -12.17 12.53
N LEU A 3 -17.49 -12.90 11.71
CA LEU A 3 -16.76 -12.32 10.58
C LEU A 3 -17.74 -11.90 9.48
N ARG A 4 -17.71 -10.63 9.07
CA ARG A 4 -18.58 -10.07 8.03
C ARG A 4 -17.88 -9.93 6.67
N GLY A 5 -16.56 -10.08 6.63
CA GLY A 5 -15.77 -10.03 5.41
C GLY A 5 -14.38 -9.45 5.65
N GLU A 6 -13.64 -9.30 4.55
CA GLU A 6 -12.26 -8.83 4.52
C GLU A 6 -12.06 -7.83 3.37
N VAL A 7 -11.08 -6.94 3.51
CA VAL A 7 -10.62 -6.07 2.43
C VAL A 7 -9.50 -6.81 1.68
N PRO A 8 -9.64 -7.07 0.36
CA PRO A 8 -8.58 -7.70 -0.42
C PRO A 8 -7.31 -6.85 -0.40
N PHE A 9 -6.19 -7.43 -0.02
CA PHE A 9 -4.91 -6.74 0.11
C PHE A 9 -4.05 -6.94 -1.14
N THR A 10 -3.98 -5.94 -2.01
CA THR A 10 -3.28 -6.01 -3.30
C THR A 10 -2.19 -4.94 -3.43
N LYS A 11 -1.32 -5.05 -4.44
CA LYS A 11 -0.26 -4.05 -4.70
C LYS A 11 -0.84 -2.67 -5.06
N GLU A 12 -2.02 -2.65 -5.69
CA GLU A 12 -2.75 -1.45 -6.10
C GLU A 12 -3.61 -0.85 -4.97
N LEU A 13 -3.67 -1.51 -3.81
CA LEU A 13 -4.41 -0.99 -2.66
C LEU A 13 -3.85 0.39 -2.28
N ARG A 14 -4.73 1.36 -2.09
CA ARG A 14 -4.38 2.71 -1.65
C ARG A 14 -5.29 3.16 -0.54
N THR A 15 -4.73 3.86 0.44
CA THR A 15 -5.53 4.51 1.48
C THR A 15 -5.66 6.01 1.28
N GLU A 16 -6.72 6.61 1.81
CA GLU A 16 -6.93 8.06 1.81
C GLU A 16 -7.64 8.51 3.09
N ALA A 17 -7.00 9.34 3.91
CA ALA A 17 -7.65 10.00 5.03
C ALA A 17 -8.40 11.25 4.54
N LYS A 18 -9.74 11.25 4.64
CA LYS A 18 -10.58 12.40 4.27
C LYS A 18 -10.64 13.46 5.35
N ASN A 19 -10.66 13.03 6.60
CA ASN A 19 -10.57 13.88 7.78
C ASN A 19 -10.03 13.05 8.95
N PHE A 20 -9.94 13.62 10.15
CA PHE A 20 -9.40 12.89 11.30
C PHE A 20 -10.18 11.62 11.67
N ARG A 21 -11.45 11.51 11.27
CA ARG A 21 -12.34 10.40 11.60
C ARG A 21 -12.71 9.52 10.42
N SER A 22 -12.52 9.94 9.18
CA SER A 22 -12.94 9.16 8.01
C SER A 22 -11.76 8.88 7.11
N PHE A 23 -11.61 7.63 6.70
CA PHE A 23 -10.61 7.20 5.74
C PHE A 23 -11.17 6.14 4.81
N PHE A 24 -10.60 6.08 3.62
CA PHE A 24 -11.00 5.16 2.58
C PHE A 24 -9.89 4.15 2.32
N VAL A 25 -10.29 2.93 2.01
CA VAL A 25 -9.40 1.90 1.47
C VAL A 25 -9.87 1.55 0.07
N HIS A 26 -9.09 1.96 -0.92
CA HIS A 26 -9.36 1.72 -2.33
C HIS A 26 -8.70 0.42 -2.76
N THR A 27 -9.52 -0.48 -3.30
CA THR A 27 -9.10 -1.68 -4.02
C THR A 27 -9.58 -1.56 -5.47
N PRO A 28 -9.06 -2.36 -6.42
CA PRO A 28 -9.42 -2.22 -7.83
C PRO A 28 -10.93 -2.22 -8.11
N ASN A 29 -11.70 -3.03 -7.36
CA ASN A 29 -13.12 -3.24 -7.61
C ASN A 29 -14.04 -2.54 -6.59
N ARG A 30 -13.49 -1.98 -5.50
CA ARG A 30 -14.29 -1.39 -4.42
C ARG A 30 -13.50 -0.38 -3.60
N SER A 31 -14.17 0.70 -3.22
CA SER A 31 -13.70 1.61 -2.17
C SER A 31 -14.47 1.33 -0.88
N TYR A 32 -13.76 1.00 0.19
CA TYR A 32 -14.32 0.82 1.52
C TYR A 32 -14.26 2.16 2.25
N ILE A 33 -15.40 2.59 2.79
CA ILE A 33 -15.51 3.83 3.55
C ILE A 33 -15.54 3.48 5.03
N LEU A 34 -14.53 3.90 5.78
CA LEU A 34 -14.36 3.57 7.18
C LEU A 34 -14.38 4.84 8.04
N PHE A 35 -14.86 4.67 9.27
CA PHE A 35 -14.96 5.74 10.26
C PHE A 35 -14.30 5.29 11.57
N ASP A 36 -13.47 6.17 12.12
CA ASP A 36 -12.78 6.03 13.38
C ASP A 36 -13.28 7.09 14.39
N PRO A 37 -14.01 6.69 15.44
CA PRO A 37 -14.49 7.62 16.46
C PRO A 37 -13.35 8.28 17.26
N GLU A 38 -12.18 7.63 17.36
CA GLU A 38 -11.01 8.08 18.13
C GLU A 38 -10.16 9.12 17.40
N ARG A 39 -10.51 9.48 16.16
CA ARG A 39 -9.85 10.51 15.35
C ARG A 39 -8.42 10.16 14.88
N ASN A 40 -8.12 8.87 14.72
CA ASN A 40 -6.83 8.36 14.27
C ASN A 40 -6.86 7.84 12.82
N ALA A 41 -7.77 8.35 11.98
CA ALA A 41 -7.93 7.89 10.59
C ALA A 41 -6.63 7.94 9.76
N LYS A 42 -5.78 8.95 9.99
CA LYS A 42 -4.46 9.02 9.33
C LYS A 42 -3.52 7.90 9.76
N ALA A 43 -3.51 7.52 11.04
CA ALA A 43 -2.65 6.44 11.52
C ALA A 43 -3.04 5.10 10.90
N TRP A 44 -4.33 4.86 10.67
CA TRP A 44 -4.81 3.70 9.92
C TRP A 44 -4.28 3.68 8.49
N CYS A 45 -4.35 4.81 7.77
CA CYS A 45 -3.78 4.94 6.43
C CYS A 45 -2.29 4.61 6.42
N ASP A 46 -1.51 5.25 7.29
CA ASP A 46 -0.06 5.09 7.38
C ASP A 46 0.32 3.62 7.66
N ALA A 47 -0.36 2.96 8.61
CA ALA A 47 -0.10 1.57 8.97
C ALA A 47 -0.42 0.59 7.83
N ILE A 48 -1.53 0.78 7.13
CA ILE A 48 -1.92 -0.06 6.00
C ILE A 48 -0.93 0.11 4.84
N ASP A 49 -0.56 1.35 4.52
CA ASP A 49 0.40 1.64 3.45
C ASP A 49 1.79 1.10 3.79
N GLU A 50 2.25 1.17 5.04
CA GLU A 50 3.50 0.57 5.50
C GLU A 50 3.52 -0.95 5.26
N VAL A 51 2.44 -1.64 5.65
CA VAL A 51 2.32 -3.09 5.45
C VAL A 51 2.33 -3.43 3.96
N ARG A 52 1.54 -2.72 3.14
CA ARG A 52 1.55 -2.90 1.68
C ARG A 52 2.95 -2.75 1.11
N ASP A 53 3.62 -1.67 1.49
CA ASP A 53 4.96 -1.36 1.01
C ASP A 53 5.96 -2.45 1.39
N ARG A 54 5.90 -2.98 2.61
CA ARG A 54 6.77 -4.06 3.07
C ARG A 54 6.64 -5.33 2.24
N TYR A 55 5.41 -5.70 1.87
CA TYR A 55 5.15 -6.93 1.10
C TYR A 55 5.38 -6.76 -0.40
N PHE A 56 5.09 -5.57 -0.96
CA PHE A 56 5.09 -5.38 -2.42
C PHE A 56 6.25 -4.55 -2.99
N LYS A 57 6.98 -3.73 -2.21
CA LYS A 57 8.15 -2.97 -2.71
C LYS A 57 9.39 -3.85 -2.97
N ASN A 58 9.48 -5.01 -2.32
CA ASN A 58 10.66 -5.89 -2.45
C ASN A 58 10.68 -6.70 -3.75
N ASN A 59 9.57 -6.74 -4.51
CA ASN A 59 9.48 -7.51 -5.75
C ASN A 59 9.99 -6.75 -6.99
N ASP A 60 10.19 -5.43 -6.91
CA ASP A 60 10.61 -4.61 -8.05
C ASP A 60 12.15 -4.49 -8.18
N LYS A 61 12.94 -5.07 -7.26
CA LYS A 61 14.41 -5.01 -7.26
C LYS A 61 15.11 -6.19 -7.95
N LYS A 62 14.38 -7.12 -8.58
CA LYS A 62 14.95 -8.28 -9.30
C LYS A 62 14.93 -8.10 -10.83
N GLU A 63 15.29 -6.93 -11.36
CA GLU A 63 15.48 -6.77 -12.82
C GLU A 63 16.39 -5.59 -13.19
N SER A 64 17.53 -5.44 -12.50
CA SER A 64 18.63 -4.57 -12.95
C SER A 64 19.99 -5.21 -12.75
N GLY A 65 20.13 -6.45 -13.24
CA GLY A 65 21.43 -7.08 -13.51
C GLY A 65 21.74 -6.97 -15.00
N GLY A 66 22.35 -5.86 -15.42
CA GLY A 66 22.70 -5.57 -16.81
C GLY A 66 24.05 -4.87 -16.92
N GLU A 67 25.11 -5.64 -16.64
CA GLU A 67 26.38 -5.63 -17.37
C GLU A 67 27.07 -4.26 -17.63
N SER A 68 27.86 -3.79 -16.67
CA SER A 68 28.98 -2.88 -16.98
C SER A 68 30.09 -3.65 -17.68
N SER A 69 29.99 -3.76 -19.00
CA SER A 69 31.10 -4.23 -19.83
C SER A 69 32.11 -3.12 -20.05
N SER A 70 33.33 -3.43 -19.62
CA SER A 70 34.53 -2.65 -19.71
C SER A 70 35.05 -2.52 -21.16
N LYS A 71 35.77 -1.43 -21.44
CA LYS A 71 36.79 -1.20 -22.52
C LYS A 71 36.35 -0.60 -23.87
N LYS A 72 36.89 0.61 -24.12
CA LYS A 72 37.96 0.91 -25.11
C LYS A 72 38.48 2.32 -24.83
N LYS A 73 39.60 2.49 -24.10
CA LYS A 73 40.97 2.70 -24.59
C LYS A 73 41.07 3.38 -25.97
N TYR A 74 41.75 4.54 -25.95
CA TYR A 74 42.20 5.40 -27.03
C TYR A 74 42.85 4.66 -28.20
#